data_AF-A0A5K0WZG1-F1
#
_entry.id   AF-A0A5K0WZG1-F1
#
_cell.length_a   1.000
_cell.length_b   1.000
_cell.length_c   1.000
_cell.angle_alpha   90.00
_cell.angle_beta   90.00
_cell.angle_gamma   90.00
#
_symmetry.space_group_name_H-M   'P 1'
#
loop_
_entity.id
_entity.type
_entity.pdbx_description
1 polymer ?
#
loop_
_entity_poly.entity_id
_entity_poly.type
_entity_poly.pdbx_seq_one_letter_code
_entity_poly.pdbx_strand_id
1 'polypeptide(L)' 'NRIPSSNVAALTHDIFINGCQFGFEIEGPQDTEVGPLYPDSPLIPLSHCLDAYLCNGVERAANVRVPCNQQIYNYLA' A
#
# COMPACT_ATOMS: atom_id res chain seq x y z
N ASN A 1 13.07 16.80 0.36
CA ASN A 1 12.05 17.05 -0.67
C ASN A 1 10.69 16.72 -0.06
N ARG A 2 9.84 17.71 0.26
CA ARG A 2 8.51 17.49 0.87
C ARG A 2 7.46 18.08 -0.06
N ILE A 3 6.50 17.27 -0.48
CA ILE A 3 5.38 17.75 -1.28
C ILE A 3 4.57 18.74 -0.42
N PRO A 4 4.21 19.93 -0.94
CA PRO A 4 3.39 20.89 -0.21
C PRO A 4 2.05 20.30 0.25
N SER A 5 1.57 20.72 1.42
CA SER A 5 0.33 20.19 2.02
C SER A 5 -0.90 20.39 1.14
N SER A 6 -1.01 21.53 0.47
CA SER A 6 -2.10 21.80 -0.49
C SER A 6 -2.12 20.79 -1.64
N ASN A 7 -0.94 20.38 -2.12
CA ASN A 7 -0.82 19.43 -3.21
C ASN A 7 -1.19 18.02 -2.72
N VAL A 8 -0.76 17.63 -1.53
CA VAL A 8 -1.17 16.34 -0.92
C VAL A 8 -2.68 16.30 -0.72
N ALA A 9 -3.30 17.39 -0.27
CA ALA A 9 -4.75 17.47 -0.08
C ALA A 9 -5.51 17.33 -1.40
N ALA A 10 -5.09 18.04 -2.45
CA ALA A 10 -5.70 17.94 -3.78
C ALA A 10 -5.58 16.53 -4.37
N LEU A 11 -4.40 15.90 -4.29
CA LEU A 11 -4.20 14.53 -4.75
C LEU A 11 -5.05 13.53 -3.95
N THR A 12 -5.11 13.69 -2.63
CA THR A 12 -5.95 12.85 -1.75
C THR A 12 -7.42 12.94 -2.13
N HIS A 13 -7.92 14.15 -2.39
CA HIS A 13 -9.30 14.35 -2.84
C HIS A 13 -9.54 13.64 -4.18
N ASP A 14 -8.66 13.83 -5.15
CA ASP A 14 -8.87 13.27 -6.48
C ASP A 14 -8.86 11.73 -6.48
N ILE A 15 -7.99 11.12 -5.67
CA ILE A 15 -7.93 9.67 -5.50
C ILE A 15 -9.16 9.13 -4.77
N PHE A 16 -9.48 9.67 -3.59
CA PHE A 16 -10.46 9.05 -2.68
C PHE A 16 -11.89 9.61 -2.79
N ILE A 17 -12.09 10.79 -3.38
CA ILE A 17 -13.42 11.38 -3.61
C ILE A 17 -13.82 11.26 -5.08
N ASN A 18 -12.93 11.60 -6.00
CA ASN A 18 -13.24 11.53 -7.43
C ASN A 18 -12.94 10.16 -8.05
N GLY A 19 -12.15 9.31 -7.40
CA GLY A 19 -11.83 7.96 -7.88
C GLY A 19 -10.92 7.94 -9.11
N CYS A 20 -10.02 8.93 -9.27
CA CYS A 20 -9.28 9.13 -10.52
C CYS A 20 -8.34 7.97 -10.92
N GLN A 21 -8.10 7.00 -10.04
CA GLN A 21 -7.28 5.82 -10.32
C GLN A 21 -8.05 4.63 -10.91
N PHE A 22 -9.37 4.61 -10.82
CA PHE A 22 -10.21 3.48 -11.27
C PHE A 22 -11.47 3.92 -12.05
N GLY A 23 -11.70 5.21 -12.20
CA GLY A 23 -12.85 5.77 -12.93
C GLY A 23 -12.72 5.76 -14.46
N PHE A 24 -11.88 4.91 -15.04
CA PHE A 24 -11.64 4.82 -16.48
C PHE A 24 -11.35 3.37 -16.92
N GLU A 25 -11.59 3.08 -18.20
CA GLU A 25 -11.28 1.79 -18.83
C GLU A 25 -9.85 1.79 -19.37
N ILE A 26 -9.18 0.63 -19.34
CA ILE A 26 -7.80 0.42 -19.80
C ILE A 26 -7.71 -0.55 -20.98
N GLU A 27 -8.76 -0.60 -21.80
CA GLU A 27 -8.87 -1.50 -22.97
C GLU A 27 -8.45 -0.82 -24.29
N GLY A 28 -7.95 0.41 -24.23
CA GLY A 28 -7.51 1.15 -25.41
C GLY A 28 -6.23 0.56 -26.02
N PRO A 29 -5.99 0.76 -27.33
CA PRO A 29 -4.78 0.25 -28.00
C PRO A 29 -3.48 0.92 -27.53
N GLN A 30 -3.57 1.98 -26.73
CA GLN A 30 -2.44 2.69 -26.11
C GLN A 30 -2.29 2.36 -24.63
N ASP A 31 -3.21 1.57 -24.08
CA ASP A 31 -3.23 1.21 -22.67
C ASP A 31 -2.65 -0.19 -22.48
N THR A 32 -1.95 -0.39 -21.36
CA THR A 32 -1.44 -1.71 -20.97
C THR A 32 -1.46 -1.83 -19.46
N GLU A 33 -1.66 -3.06 -18.97
CA GLU A 33 -1.66 -3.37 -17.54
C GLU A 33 -0.46 -4.26 -17.22
N VAL A 34 0.21 -3.95 -16.11
CA VAL A 34 1.48 -4.58 -15.72
C VAL A 34 1.28 -6.06 -15.38
N GLY A 35 0.16 -6.43 -14.74
CA GLY A 35 -0.16 -7.81 -14.37
C GLY A 35 -0.12 -8.79 -15.56
N PRO A 36 -0.97 -8.63 -16.59
CA PRO A 36 -0.93 -9.42 -17.82
C PRO A 36 0.38 -9.29 -18.59
N LEU A 37 1.08 -8.15 -18.49
CA LEU A 37 2.35 -7.95 -19.18
C LEU A 37 3.47 -8.84 -18.60
N TYR A 38 3.42 -9.13 -17.29
CA TYR A 38 4.39 -9.97 -16.59
C TYR A 38 3.70 -11.00 -15.66
N PRO A 39 3.04 -12.02 -16.22
CA PRO A 39 2.18 -12.94 -15.45
C PRO A 39 2.97 -13.78 -14.44
N ASP A 40 4.25 -14.03 -14.69
CA ASP A 40 5.13 -14.82 -13.82
C ASP A 40 5.77 -14.01 -12.68
N SER A 41 5.49 -12.69 -12.62
CA SER A 41 6.06 -11.77 -11.63
C SER A 41 4.96 -11.04 -10.85
N PRO A 42 4.30 -11.72 -9.88
CA PRO A 42 3.20 -11.13 -9.13
C PRO A 42 3.65 -9.96 -8.25
N LEU A 43 2.77 -8.96 -8.12
CA LEU A 43 2.96 -7.87 -7.16
C LEU A 43 2.82 -8.37 -5.72
N ILE A 44 3.53 -7.73 -4.79
CA ILE A 44 3.43 -8.03 -3.37
C ILE A 44 2.04 -7.55 -2.86
N PRO A 45 1.26 -8.42 -2.20
CA PRO A 45 -0.03 -8.02 -1.64
C PRO A 45 0.09 -6.95 -0.55
N LEU A 46 -0.93 -6.10 -0.43
CA LEU A 46 -0.98 -5.07 0.60
C LEU A 46 -0.87 -5.63 2.03
N SER A 47 -1.48 -6.80 2.29
CA SER A 47 -1.40 -7.47 3.59
C SER A 47 0.04 -7.74 4.01
N HIS A 48 0.84 -8.31 3.11
CA HIS A 48 2.25 -8.59 3.38
C HIS A 48 3.05 -7.31 3.67
N CYS A 49 2.76 -6.21 2.96
CA CYS A 49 3.38 -4.91 3.24
C CYS A 49 2.98 -4.36 4.61
N LEU A 50 1.71 -4.49 4.99
CA LEU A 50 1.21 -4.06 6.30
C LEU A 50 1.80 -4.91 7.44
N ASP A 51 1.90 -6.23 7.25
CA ASP A 51 2.53 -7.14 8.20
C ASP A 51 4.00 -6.75 8.43
N ALA A 52 4.74 -6.50 7.35
CA ALA A 52 6.12 -6.03 7.44
C ALA A 52 6.23 -4.66 8.15
N TYR A 53 5.31 -3.73 7.89
CA TYR A 53 5.30 -2.44 8.57
C TYR A 53 5.06 -2.59 10.08
N LEU A 54 4.10 -3.42 10.48
CA LEU A 54 3.81 -3.70 11.88
C LEU A 54 5.02 -4.35 12.57
N CYS A 55 5.61 -5.37 11.95
CA CYS A 55 6.74 -6.07 12.54
C CYS A 55 8.01 -5.20 12.66
N ASN A 56 8.23 -4.26 11.72
CA ASN A 56 9.33 -3.28 11.82
C ASN A 56 9.00 -2.07 12.73
N GLY A 57 7.71 -1.75 12.89
CA GLY A 57 7.23 -0.63 13.72
C GLY A 57 7.31 -0.90 15.21
N VAL A 58 7.12 -2.16 15.64
CA VAL A 58 7.21 -2.53 17.06
C VAL A 58 8.67 -2.55 17.56
N GLU A 59 9.65 -2.86 16.71
CA GLU A 59 11.08 -2.84 17.09
C GLU A 59 11.59 -1.45 17.51
N ARG A 60 10.94 -0.37 17.03
CA ARG A 60 11.28 1.00 17.42
C ARG A 60 10.65 1.43 18.74
N ALA A 61 9.56 0.80 19.18
CA ALA A 61 8.84 1.16 20.39
C ALA A 61 9.24 0.32 21.61
N ALA A 62 9.69 -0.92 21.39
CA ALA A 62 10.14 -1.80 22.46
C ALA A 62 11.47 -2.43 22.06
N ASN A 63 12.52 -2.18 22.84
CA ASN A 63 13.83 -2.84 22.71
C ASN A 63 13.74 -4.31 23.19
N VAL A 64 12.76 -5.06 22.66
CA VAL A 64 12.43 -6.44 22.99
C VAL A 64 12.11 -7.12 21.64
N ARG A 65 12.94 -8.08 21.24
CA ARG A 65 12.67 -8.90 20.05
C ARG A 65 11.47 -9.80 20.35
N VAL A 66 10.29 -9.42 19.88
CA VAL A 66 9.12 -10.29 19.84
C VAL A 66 8.97 -10.81 18.41
N PRO A 67 8.90 -12.13 18.19
CA PRO A 67 8.69 -12.67 16.85
C PRO A 67 7.34 -12.22 16.28
N CYS A 68 7.35 -11.81 15.00
CA CYS A 68 6.27 -11.17 14.24
C CYS A 68 4.90 -11.88 14.35
N ASN A 69 4.90 -13.21 14.51
CA ASN A 69 3.68 -14.03 14.64
C ASN A 69 2.88 -13.80 15.94
N GLN A 70 3.49 -13.33 17.03
CA GLN A 70 2.80 -13.10 18.31
C GLN A 70 2.16 -11.70 18.39
N GLN A 71 2.64 -10.73 17.60
CA GLN A 71 2.19 -9.34 17.66
C GLN A 71 0.87 -9.10 16.91
N ILE A 72 0.62 -9.84 15.83
CA ILE A 72 -0.61 -9.74 15.04
C ILE A 72 -1.84 -10.13 15.87
N TYR A 73 -1.74 -11.19 16.69
CA TYR A 73 -2.86 -11.65 17.53
C TYR A 73 -3.25 -10.66 18.64
N ASN A 74 -2.36 -9.75 19.04
CA ASN A 74 -2.64 -8.77 20.09
C ASN A 74 -3.36 -7.51 19.57
N TYR A 75 -3.32 -7.23 18.26
CA TYR A 75 -4.05 -6.10 17.65
C TYR A 75 -5.48 -6.46 17.22
N LEU A 76 -5.80 -7.75 17.15
CA LEU A 76 -7.09 -8.28 16.72
C LEU A 76 -7.97 -8.78 17.88
N ALA A 77 -7.52 -8.59 19.13
CA ALA A 77 -8.27 -8.85 20.37
C ALA A 77 -8.78 -7.55 20.98
#